data_AF-A0A627Z6P5-F1
#
_entry.id   AF-A0A627Z6P5-F1
#
_cell.length_a   1.000
_cell.length_b   1.000
_cell.length_c   1.000
_cell.angle_alpha   90.00
_cell.angle_beta   90.00
_cell.angle_gamma   90.00
#
_symmetry.space_group_name_H-M   'P 1'
#
loop_
_entity.id
_entity.type
_entity.pdbx_description
1 polymer ?
#
loop_
_entity_poly.entity_id
_entity_poly.type
_entity_poly.pdbx_seq_one_letter_code
_entity_poly.pdbx_strand_id
1 'polypeptide(L)'
;TSSKLQLNVQRFNVGKNVRDQYLGIHAYCAWTNLNGSPLGGFQEIYSNGSNGWYVSNFRWGSYESGGTISVTCLNLPGAGL
;
A
#
# COMPACT_ATOMS: atom_id res chain seq x y z
N THR A 1 9.09 -18.76 25.81
CA THR A 1 9.88 -18.47 24.59
C THR A 1 9.16 -17.39 23.82
N SER A 2 9.67 -16.17 23.77
CA SER A 2 9.08 -15.11 22.94
C SER A 2 9.44 -15.42 21.49
N SER A 3 8.48 -15.86 20.69
CA SER A 3 8.63 -15.95 19.25
C SER A 3 8.80 -14.54 18.70
N LYS A 4 10.01 -14.20 18.28
CA LYS A 4 10.29 -12.91 17.66
C LYS A 4 9.42 -12.80 16.41
N LEU A 5 8.45 -11.88 16.41
CA LEU A 5 7.59 -11.61 15.26
C LEU A 5 8.48 -11.21 14.08
N GLN A 6 8.55 -12.05 13.06
CA GLN A 6 9.29 -11.72 11.85
C GLN A 6 8.36 -10.97 10.90
N LEU A 7 8.79 -9.77 10.49
CA LEU A 7 8.05 -8.88 9.61
C LEU A 7 8.84 -8.67 8.32
N ASN A 8 8.13 -8.64 7.20
CA ASN A 8 8.65 -8.23 5.90
C ASN A 8 8.06 -6.86 5.54
N VAL A 9 8.89 -5.93 5.04
CA VAL A 9 8.45 -4.59 4.62
C VAL A 9 8.70 -4.44 3.13
N GLN A 10 7.63 -4.27 2.37
CA GLN A 10 7.66 -4.01 0.94
C GLN A 10 7.32 -2.54 0.67
N ARG A 11 7.99 -1.95 -0.33
CA ARG A 11 7.72 -0.58 -0.78
C ARG A 11 7.33 -0.60 -2.25
N PHE A 12 6.21 0.04 -2.58
CA PHE A 12 5.71 0.12 -3.93
C PHE A 12 5.71 1.57 -4.39
N ASN A 13 6.24 1.83 -5.58
CA ASN A 13 6.13 3.12 -6.23
C ASN A 13 4.78 3.15 -6.97
N VAL A 14 3.87 3.96 -6.45
CA VAL A 14 2.53 4.17 -6.99
C VAL A 14 2.58 5.55 -7.59
N GLY A 15 2.69 5.61 -8.92
CA GLY A 15 2.84 6.86 -9.65
C GLY A 15 1.72 7.86 -9.35
N LYS A 16 1.87 9.08 -9.85
CA LYS A 16 0.84 10.13 -9.69
C LYS A 16 -0.38 9.80 -10.54
N ASN A 17 -1.58 10.09 -10.03
CA ASN A 17 -2.87 9.95 -10.75
C ASN A 17 -3.14 8.53 -11.30
N VAL A 18 -2.65 7.52 -10.59
CA VAL A 18 -2.90 6.12 -10.95
C VAL A 18 -4.23 5.67 -10.37
N ARG A 19 -5.00 4.88 -11.13
CA ARG A 19 -6.22 4.24 -10.64
C ARG A 19 -6.05 2.74 -10.62
N ASP A 20 -6.52 2.13 -9.55
CA ASP A 20 -6.65 0.70 -9.36
C ASP A 20 -5.37 -0.06 -9.68
N GLN A 21 -4.21 0.49 -9.29
CA GLN A 21 -2.94 -0.21 -9.45
C GLN A 21 -2.91 -1.38 -8.49
N TYR A 22 -2.80 -2.58 -9.07
CA TYR A 22 -2.67 -3.80 -8.32
C TYR A 22 -1.28 -3.89 -7.66
N LEU A 23 -1.25 -4.14 -6.35
CA LEU A 23 -0.04 -4.26 -5.55
C LEU A 23 0.33 -5.71 -5.20
N GLY A 24 -0.52 -6.68 -5.55
CA GLY A 24 -0.34 -8.08 -5.19
C GLY A 24 -1.28 -8.57 -4.09
N ILE A 25 -1.02 -9.79 -3.63
CA ILE A 25 -1.77 -10.42 -2.54
C ILE A 25 -1.11 -10.09 -1.21
N HIS A 26 -1.85 -9.42 -0.32
CA HIS A 26 -1.38 -8.95 0.97
C HIS A 26 -2.29 -9.45 2.10
N ALA A 27 -2.18 -10.74 2.43
CA ALA A 27 -2.83 -11.31 3.61
C ALA A 27 -1.96 -11.08 4.86
N TYR A 28 -2.57 -10.79 6.02
CA TYR A 28 -1.82 -10.53 7.27
C TYR A 28 -0.82 -9.36 7.17
N CYS A 29 -1.20 -8.35 6.40
CA CYS A 29 -0.40 -7.16 6.14
C CYS A 29 -1.09 -5.89 6.64
N ALA A 30 -0.28 -4.91 7.01
CA ALA A 30 -0.72 -3.55 7.34
C ALA A 30 0.03 -2.55 6.47
N TRP A 31 -0.69 -1.59 5.90
CA TRP A 31 -0.08 -0.45 5.22
C TRP A 31 0.33 0.60 6.26
N THR A 32 1.45 1.28 6.03
CA THR A 32 2.04 2.19 7.04
C THR A 32 2.50 3.53 6.50
N ASN A 33 2.55 3.72 5.18
CA ASN A 33 2.95 5.01 4.61
C ASN A 33 2.01 5.46 3.51
N LEU A 34 1.22 6.49 3.81
CA LEU A 34 0.55 7.36 2.84
C LEU A 34 1.51 8.52 2.55
N ASN A 35 2.43 8.35 1.61
CA ASN A 35 3.27 9.47 1.19
C ASN A 35 2.46 10.35 0.23
N GLY A 36 1.44 11.04 0.74
CA GLY A 36 0.68 12.06 0.02
C GLY A 36 1.58 13.25 -0.28
N SER A 37 2.53 13.10 -1.20
CA SER A 37 3.58 14.08 -1.44
C SER A 37 3.58 14.59 -2.87
N PRO A 38 3.70 15.92 -3.07
CA PRO A 38 3.21 17.01 -2.24
C PRO A 38 1.77 17.36 -2.68
N LEU A 39 1.02 18.14 -1.90
CA LEU A 39 0.03 19.13 -2.37
C LEU A 39 -1.45 18.97 -1.95
N GLY A 40 -2.00 17.78 -1.67
CA GLY A 40 -3.42 17.67 -1.25
C GLY A 40 -4.29 16.70 -2.05
N GLY A 41 -3.75 15.94 -3.00
CA GLY A 41 -4.46 14.78 -3.53
C GLY A 41 -4.75 13.73 -2.45
N PHE A 42 -5.68 12.80 -2.72
CA PHE A 42 -5.99 11.69 -1.82
C PHE A 42 -5.49 10.35 -2.39
N GLN A 43 -5.05 9.46 -1.52
CA GLN A 43 -4.69 8.08 -1.86
C GLN A 43 -5.69 7.14 -1.19
N GLU A 44 -6.29 6.28 -2.00
CA GLU A 44 -7.20 5.23 -1.56
C GLU A 44 -6.49 3.88 -1.67
N ILE A 45 -6.50 3.11 -0.58
CA ILE A 45 -5.96 1.76 -0.53
C ILE A 45 -7.11 0.85 -0.11
N TYR A 46 -7.40 -0.16 -0.92
CA TYR A 46 -8.51 -1.06 -0.67
C TYR A 46 -8.17 -2.49 -1.08
N SER A 47 -8.91 -3.46 -0.53
CA SER A 47 -8.81 -4.86 -0.91
C SER A 47 -10.07 -5.33 -1.64
N ASN A 48 -9.91 -6.28 -2.55
CA ASN A 48 -11.01 -6.89 -3.30
C ASN A 48 -11.73 -8.01 -2.53
N GLY A 49 -11.53 -8.14 -1.22
CA GLY A 49 -12.07 -9.23 -0.39
C GLY A 49 -11.36 -10.58 -0.52
N SER A 50 -10.45 -10.74 -1.49
CA SER A 50 -9.62 -11.95 -1.68
C SER A 50 -8.14 -11.69 -1.36
N ASN A 51 -7.87 -10.75 -0.45
CA ASN A 51 -6.53 -10.25 -0.11
C ASN A 51 -5.76 -9.61 -1.28
N GLY A 52 -6.38 -9.37 -2.44
CA GLY A 52 -5.79 -8.58 -3.52
C GLY A 52 -5.93 -7.11 -3.21
N TRP A 53 -4.80 -6.40 -3.15
CA TRP A 53 -4.79 -4.99 -2.79
C TRP A 53 -4.57 -4.11 -3.99
N TYR A 54 -5.26 -2.98 -3.96
CA TYR A 54 -5.25 -1.96 -4.99
C TYR A 54 -5.00 -0.62 -4.36
N VAL A 55 -4.40 0.26 -5.14
CA VAL A 55 -4.15 1.63 -4.74
C VAL A 55 -4.52 2.58 -5.87
N SER A 56 -5.19 3.66 -5.48
CA SER A 56 -5.58 4.74 -6.36
C SER A 56 -5.08 6.06 -5.79
N ASN A 57 -4.38 6.82 -6.62
CA ASN A 57 -3.91 8.16 -6.35
C ASN A 57 -4.79 9.13 -7.13
N PHE A 58 -5.51 9.98 -6.41
CA PHE A 58 -6.40 10.98 -6.99
C PHE A 58 -5.84 12.39 -6.79
N ARG A 59 -5.94 13.21 -7.84
CA ARG A 59 -5.65 14.64 -7.78
C ARG A 59 -6.77 15.38 -7.05
N TRP A 60 -6.42 16.42 -6.29
CA TRP A 60 -7.39 17.38 -5.76
C TRP A 60 -7.11 18.79 -6.29
N GLY A 61 -7.95 19.33 -7.18
CA GLY A 61 -7.71 20.67 -7.73
C GLY A 61 -6.42 20.73 -8.55
N SER A 62 -5.43 21.52 -8.13
CA SER A 62 -4.07 21.58 -8.71
C SER A 62 -3.06 20.67 -8.00
N TYR A 63 -3.53 19.88 -7.04
CA TYR A 63 -2.71 19.15 -6.11
C TYR A 63 -2.62 17.68 -6.45
N GLU A 64 -1.40 17.23 -6.73
CA GLU A 64 -1.11 15.84 -7.04
C GLU A 64 -1.19 14.95 -5.78
N SER A 65 -1.43 13.66 -5.98
CA SER A 65 -1.14 12.63 -4.98
C SER A 65 0.10 11.85 -5.41
N GLY A 66 1.03 11.71 -4.48
CA GLY A 66 2.20 10.84 -4.60
C GLY A 66 2.01 9.57 -3.76
N GLY A 67 2.94 8.61 -3.75
CA GLY A 67 4.27 8.59 -4.35
C GLY A 67 5.06 7.35 -3.90
N THR A 68 4.72 6.77 -2.74
CA THR A 68 5.16 5.43 -2.34
C THR A 68 4.22 4.92 -1.27
N ILE A 69 3.90 3.62 -1.31
CA ILE A 69 3.22 2.92 -0.21
C ILE A 69 4.18 1.91 0.39
N SER A 70 4.19 1.83 1.73
CA SER A 70 4.89 0.76 2.46
C SER A 70 3.86 -0.21 3.02
N VAL A 71 4.05 -1.49 2.73
CA VAL A 71 3.24 -2.59 3.24
C VAL A 71 4.13 -3.44 4.14
N THR A 72 3.69 -3.66 5.38
CA THR A 72 4.38 -4.49 6.35
C THR A 72 3.56 -5.76 6.58
N CYS A 73 4.15 -6.91 6.32
CA CYS A 73 3.49 -8.22 6.40
C CYS A 73 4.15 -9.11 7.45
N LEU A 74 3.38 -10.02 8.04
CA LEU A 74 3.96 -11.14 8.80
C LEU A 74 4.77 -12.04 7.86
N ASN A 75 5.90 -12.57 8.32
CA ASN A 75 6.69 -13.54 7.56
C ASN A 75 6.05 -14.94 7.65
N LEU A 76 4.94 -15.15 6.94
CA LEU A 76 4.15 -16.39 6.94
C LEU A 76 3.76 -16.76 5.49
N PRO A 77 3.52 -18.06 5.19
CA PRO A 77 3.03 -18.46 3.87
C PRO A 77 1.72 -17.74 3.51
N GLY A 78 1.70 -17.12 2.33
CA GLY A 78 0.54 -16.38 1.82
C GLY A 78 0.43 -14.92 2.29
N ALA A 79 1.34 -14.46 3.15
CA ALA A 79 1.43 -13.05 3.52
C ALA A 79 2.37 -12.30 2.57
N GLY A 80 1.85 -11.30 1.85
CA GLY A 80 2.60 -10.31 1.06
C GLY A 80 3.82 -10.85 0.31
N LEU A 81 3.60 -11.35 -0.91
CA LEU A 81 4.65 -11.68 -1.88
C LEU A 81 4.44 -10.89 -3.16
#